data_AF-A0A925ZQR2-F1
#
_entry.id   AF-A0A925ZQR2-F1
#
_cell.length_a   1.000
_cell.length_b   1.000
_cell.length_c   1.000
_cell.angle_alpha   90.00
_cell.angle_beta   90.00
_cell.angle_gamma   90.00
#
_symmetry.space_group_name_H-M   'P 1'
#
loop_
_entity.id
_entity.type
_entity.pdbx_description
1 polymer ?
#
loop_
_entity_poly.entity_id
_entity_poly.type
_entity_poly.pdbx_seq_one_letter_code
_entity_poly.pdbx_strand_id
1 'polypeptide(L)'
;MACEGDGAASEHMMTRNLRRAATLVVLSLAAPGCEGGGDPSQQGSDDGVDDDGELPDPTVVLLPPAERLVRISMALRGIRPRADELAAVEADPAALGPIVDGYLDDPGFGETIRDLHNEALLVLSDYFIYPAGYPAIGPLEGRDPYALNRAITEAPLRLVEHV
;
A
#
# COMPACT_ATOMS: atom_id res chain seq x y z
N MET A 1 -58.64 7.83 33.08
CA MET A 1 -57.49 7.46 33.92
C MET A 1 -56.98 6.12 33.41
N ALA A 2 -55.75 6.12 32.88
CA ALA A 2 -54.94 5.01 32.34
C ALA A 2 -55.54 4.26 31.13
N CYS A 3 -55.08 4.52 29.90
CA CYS A 3 -53.82 4.07 29.25
C CYS A 3 -54.12 2.92 28.27
N GLU A 4 -54.47 3.32 27.06
CA GLU A 4 -54.60 2.50 25.85
C GLU A 4 -53.22 2.49 25.18
N GLY A 5 -52.68 1.31 24.88
CA GLY A 5 -51.32 1.13 24.35
C GLY A 5 -51.32 0.10 23.23
N ASP A 6 -51.22 0.63 22.01
CA ASP A 6 -51.07 0.02 20.69
C ASP A 6 -50.53 -1.41 20.63
N GLY A 7 -51.39 -2.30 20.13
CA GLY A 7 -51.02 -3.54 19.48
C GLY A 7 -51.61 -3.56 18.08
N ALA A 8 -50.83 -4.09 17.13
CA ALA A 8 -51.20 -4.39 15.74
C ALA A 8 -51.09 -3.25 14.71
N ALA A 9 -49.85 -2.91 14.33
CA ALA A 9 -49.56 -2.54 12.95
C ALA A 9 -49.30 -3.83 12.14
N SER A 10 -50.40 -4.51 11.81
CA SER A 10 -50.46 -5.59 10.82
C SER A 10 -50.42 -4.95 9.42
N GLU A 11 -49.48 -5.45 8.62
CA GLU A 11 -49.65 -5.75 7.21
C GLU A 11 -50.42 -4.74 6.38
N HIS A 12 -49.75 -3.71 5.88
CA HIS A 12 -49.99 -3.20 4.54
C HIS A 12 -48.81 -2.34 4.12
N MET A 13 -48.48 -2.38 2.83
CA MET A 13 -47.50 -1.49 2.18
C MET A 13 -46.05 -1.99 2.10
N MET A 14 -45.85 -3.19 1.58
CA MET A 14 -44.56 -3.53 0.93
C MET A 14 -44.78 -4.28 -0.39
N THR A 15 -45.70 -3.76 -1.20
CA THR A 15 -45.85 -4.09 -2.62
C THR A 15 -45.85 -2.80 -3.43
N ARG A 16 -44.67 -2.36 -3.88
CA ARG A 16 -44.47 -1.67 -5.17
C ARG A 16 -43.00 -1.29 -5.34
N ASN A 17 -42.53 -1.46 -6.58
CA ASN A 17 -41.30 -0.93 -7.17
C ASN A 17 -40.12 -1.92 -7.33
N LEU A 18 -40.42 -3.13 -7.82
CA LEU A 18 -39.52 -3.79 -8.77
C LEU A 18 -39.72 -3.19 -10.17
N ARG A 19 -38.62 -3.13 -10.94
CA ARG A 19 -38.50 -2.76 -12.36
C ARG A 19 -38.18 -1.29 -12.64
N ARG A 20 -36.95 -0.88 -12.29
CA ARG A 20 -36.23 0.09 -13.12
C ARG A 20 -35.20 -0.67 -13.95
N ALA A 21 -35.41 -0.59 -15.26
CA ALA A 21 -34.64 -1.25 -16.29
C ALA A 21 -33.18 -0.81 -16.23
N ALA A 22 -32.29 -1.79 -16.08
CA ALA A 22 -30.87 -1.62 -16.31
C ALA A 22 -30.64 -1.53 -17.83
N THR A 23 -30.67 -0.32 -18.37
CA THR A 23 -30.20 -0.04 -19.73
C THR A 23 -28.69 0.08 -19.68
N LEU A 24 -28.01 -1.04 -19.94
CA LEU A 24 -26.57 -1.18 -20.00
C LEU A 24 -26.10 -0.60 -21.36
N VAL A 25 -25.65 0.66 -21.36
CA VAL A 25 -24.99 1.27 -22.51
C VAL A 25 -23.55 0.76 -22.54
N VAL A 26 -23.31 -0.27 -23.36
CA VAL A 26 -21.97 -0.73 -23.72
C VAL A 26 -21.38 0.30 -24.69
N LEU A 27 -20.52 1.17 -24.17
CA LEU A 27 -19.71 2.08 -24.99
C LEU A 27 -18.49 1.30 -25.49
N SER A 28 -18.59 0.75 -26.70
CA SER A 28 -17.47 0.11 -27.42
C SER A 28 -16.34 1.11 -27.66
N LEU A 29 -15.24 0.94 -26.94
CA LEU A 29 -13.95 1.52 -27.28
C LEU A 29 -13.40 0.79 -28.52
N ALA A 30 -13.46 1.45 -29.68
CA ALA A 30 -12.74 1.01 -30.87
C ALA A 30 -11.26 1.37 -30.70
N ALA A 31 -10.43 0.40 -30.34
CA ALA A 31 -8.98 0.48 -30.50
C ALA A 31 -8.66 0.26 -32.00
N PRO A 32 -7.90 1.15 -32.66
CA PRO A 32 -7.36 0.83 -33.98
C PRO A 32 -6.39 -0.34 -33.83
N GLY A 33 -6.74 -1.46 -34.46
CA GLY A 33 -5.90 -2.63 -34.53
C GLY A 33 -4.60 -2.33 -35.26
N CYS A 34 -3.47 -2.53 -34.59
CA CYS A 34 -2.23 -2.87 -35.28
C CYS A 34 -2.36 -4.30 -35.78
N GLU A 35 -2.68 -4.42 -37.06
CA GLU A 35 -2.62 -5.65 -37.82
C GLU A 35 -1.14 -5.99 -38.04
N GLY A 36 -0.65 -7.00 -37.33
CA GLY A 36 0.74 -7.46 -37.39
C GLY A 36 0.79 -8.94 -37.05
N GLY A 37 0.31 -9.76 -37.97
CA GLY A 37 0.42 -11.21 -37.89
C GLY A 37 1.87 -11.67 -38.07
N GLY A 38 2.26 -12.67 -37.27
CA GLY A 38 3.49 -13.42 -37.47
C GLY A 38 4.11 -13.84 -36.15
N ASP A 39 3.81 -15.06 -35.70
CA ASP A 39 4.73 -15.82 -34.84
C ASP A 39 5.70 -16.57 -35.77
N PRO A 40 6.97 -16.19 -35.80
CA PRO A 40 8.04 -17.12 -36.10
C PRO A 40 8.85 -17.34 -34.83
N SER A 41 8.57 -18.47 -34.21
CA SER A 41 9.57 -19.25 -33.50
C SER A 41 10.89 -19.27 -34.30
N GLN A 42 11.97 -18.84 -33.63
CA GLN A 42 13.36 -19.15 -33.97
C GLN A 42 13.86 -18.76 -35.37
N GLN A 43 14.47 -17.57 -35.45
CA GLN A 43 15.72 -17.39 -36.17
C GLN A 43 16.68 -16.67 -35.23
N GLY A 44 17.46 -17.47 -34.50
CA GLY A 44 18.70 -17.00 -33.92
C GLY A 44 19.64 -16.69 -35.08
N SER A 45 19.67 -15.44 -35.51
CA SER A 45 20.77 -14.91 -36.29
C SER A 45 21.90 -14.68 -35.30
N ASP A 46 22.80 -15.65 -35.25
CA ASP A 46 24.17 -15.54 -34.72
C ASP A 46 24.97 -14.59 -35.63
N ASP A 47 24.53 -13.34 -35.73
CA ASP A 47 25.36 -12.26 -36.23
C ASP A 47 26.23 -11.84 -35.05
N GLY A 48 27.35 -12.56 -34.90
CA GLY A 48 28.43 -12.24 -33.98
C GLY A 48 28.95 -10.83 -34.26
N VAL A 49 28.30 -9.85 -33.66
CA VAL A 49 28.91 -8.58 -33.34
C VAL A 49 29.46 -8.80 -31.94
N ASP A 50 30.75 -9.15 -31.87
CA ASP A 50 31.57 -8.86 -30.72
C ASP A 50 31.61 -7.33 -30.57
N ASP A 51 30.50 -6.75 -30.07
CA ASP A 51 30.47 -5.39 -29.55
C ASP A 51 31.05 -5.51 -28.14
N ASP A 52 32.37 -5.49 -28.05
CA ASP A 52 33.12 -5.18 -26.83
C ASP A 52 32.99 -3.69 -26.48
N GLY A 53 31.91 -3.05 -26.94
CA GLY A 53 31.53 -1.68 -26.68
C GLY A 53 31.39 -1.47 -25.19
N GLU A 54 32.49 -1.07 -24.57
CA GLU A 54 32.54 -0.46 -23.26
C GLU A 54 31.48 0.65 -23.24
N LEU A 55 30.32 0.35 -22.66
CA LEU A 55 29.28 1.33 -22.48
C LEU A 55 29.89 2.46 -21.66
N PRO A 56 29.80 3.73 -22.10
CA PRO A 56 30.38 4.82 -21.35
C PRO A 56 29.82 4.80 -19.92
N ASP A 57 30.72 4.89 -18.94
CA ASP A 57 30.35 4.90 -17.53
C ASP A 57 29.24 5.93 -17.31
N PRO A 58 28.09 5.54 -16.75
CA PRO A 58 26.96 6.45 -16.60
C PRO A 58 27.38 7.62 -15.71
N THR A 59 27.34 8.83 -16.26
CA THR A 59 27.62 10.04 -15.48
C THR A 59 26.44 10.30 -14.53
N VAL A 60 26.63 10.03 -13.25
CA VAL A 60 25.61 10.27 -12.21
C VAL A 60 25.58 11.76 -11.86
N VAL A 61 24.50 12.45 -12.24
CA VAL A 61 24.23 13.83 -11.81
C VAL A 61 23.24 13.78 -10.66
N LEU A 62 23.64 14.32 -9.50
CA LEU A 62 22.76 14.45 -8.35
C LEU A 62 21.73 15.56 -8.59
N LEU A 63 20.49 15.29 -8.16
CA LEU A 63 19.47 16.31 -8.10
C LEU A 63 19.85 17.42 -7.12
N PRO A 64 19.33 18.65 -7.31
CA PRO A 64 19.42 19.72 -6.32
C PRO A 64 18.99 19.26 -4.93
N PRO A 65 19.58 19.78 -3.84
CA PRO A 65 19.29 19.34 -2.47
C PRO A 65 17.80 19.35 -2.10
N ALA A 66 17.05 20.39 -2.49
CA ALA A 66 15.62 20.48 -2.22
C ALA A 66 14.81 19.40 -2.96
N GLU A 67 15.16 19.09 -4.21
CA GLU A 67 14.52 18.01 -4.98
C GLU A 67 14.84 16.63 -4.38
N ARG A 68 16.07 16.44 -3.89
CA ARG A 68 16.44 15.23 -3.14
C ARG A 68 15.61 15.09 -1.88
N LEU A 69 15.41 16.16 -1.11
CA LEU A 69 14.58 16.14 0.08
C LEU A 69 13.14 15.72 -0.24
N VAL A 70 12.56 16.24 -1.33
CA VAL A 70 11.23 15.82 -1.79
C VAL A 70 11.20 14.32 -2.07
N ARG A 71 12.17 13.79 -2.82
CA ARG A 71 12.22 12.34 -3.11
C ARG A 71 12.38 11.52 -1.83
N ILE A 72 13.25 11.93 -0.92
CA ILE A 72 13.51 11.22 0.34
C ILE A 72 12.25 11.21 1.21
N SER A 73 11.59 12.35 1.40
CA SER A 73 10.37 12.42 2.23
C SER A 73 9.24 11.57 1.64
N MET A 74 9.05 11.61 0.32
CA MET A 74 8.05 10.77 -0.33
C MET A 74 8.37 9.27 -0.20
N ALA A 75 9.65 8.89 -0.31
CA ALA A 75 10.05 7.50 -0.19
C ALA A 75 9.96 6.96 1.24
N LEU A 76 10.37 7.76 2.24
CA LEU A 76 10.41 7.33 3.64
C LEU A 76 9.07 7.47 4.35
N ARG A 77 8.29 8.51 4.02
CA ARG A 77 7.10 8.91 4.79
C ARG A 77 5.82 8.95 3.95
N GLY A 78 5.91 8.84 2.62
CA GLY A 78 4.75 8.97 1.73
C GLY A 78 4.14 10.38 1.67
N ILE A 79 4.73 11.36 2.34
CA ILE A 79 4.24 12.75 2.41
C ILE A 79 5.30 13.74 1.95
N ARG A 80 4.85 14.87 1.40
CA ARG A 80 5.72 15.97 0.97
C ARG A 80 6.43 16.62 2.18
N PRO A 81 7.67 17.11 2.03
CA PRO A 81 8.33 17.92 3.06
C PRO A 81 7.55 19.20 3.33
N ARG A 82 7.73 19.75 4.53
CA ARG A 82 7.19 21.04 4.92
C ARG A 82 7.96 22.18 4.23
N ALA A 83 7.33 23.34 4.13
CA ALA A 83 7.92 24.49 3.45
C ALA A 83 9.18 25.03 4.17
N ASP A 84 9.22 24.94 5.50
CA ASP A 84 10.39 25.31 6.32
C ASP A 84 11.58 24.37 6.10
N GLU A 85 11.33 23.07 5.98
CA GLU A 85 12.37 22.07 5.65
C GLU A 85 12.97 22.30 4.26
N LEU A 86 12.13 22.61 3.26
CA LEU A 86 12.61 22.96 1.92
C LEU A 86 13.45 24.24 1.92
N ALA A 87 12.96 25.30 2.59
CA ALA A 87 13.68 26.56 2.69
C ALA A 87 15.02 26.39 3.43
N ALA A 88 15.06 25.55 4.47
CA ALA A 88 16.30 25.25 5.19
C ALA A 88 17.34 24.58 4.29
N VAL A 89 16.93 23.59 3.47
CA VAL A 89 17.84 22.88 2.55
C VAL A 89 18.27 23.74 1.36
N GLU A 90 17.41 24.63 0.88
CA GLU A 90 17.76 25.61 -0.16
C GLU A 90 18.80 26.62 0.34
N ALA A 91 18.67 27.08 1.59
CA ALA A 91 19.61 28.00 2.21
C ALA A 91 20.93 27.33 2.60
N ASP A 92 20.87 26.09 3.10
CA ASP A 92 22.02 25.30 3.50
C ASP A 92 21.84 23.81 3.12
N PRO A 93 22.52 23.34 2.06
CA PRO A 93 22.48 21.93 1.66
C PRO A 93 22.90 20.94 2.76
N ALA A 94 23.67 21.37 3.76
CA ALA A 94 24.07 20.53 4.89
C ALA A 94 22.91 20.21 5.85
N ALA A 95 21.82 21.00 5.82
CA ALA A 95 20.62 20.74 6.61
C ALA A 95 19.88 19.45 6.21
N LEU A 96 20.15 18.92 5.00
CA LEU A 96 19.49 17.72 4.49
C LEU A 96 19.69 16.51 5.41
N GLY A 97 20.92 16.26 5.87
CA GLY A 97 21.24 15.10 6.70
C GLY A 97 20.41 15.06 8.00
N PRO A 98 20.51 16.10 8.85
CA PRO A 98 19.76 16.16 10.11
C PRO A 98 18.23 16.08 9.93
N ILE A 99 17.68 16.62 8.83
CA ILE A 99 16.24 16.50 8.54
C ILE A 99 15.88 15.04 8.24
N VAL A 100 16.71 14.34 7.46
CA VAL A 100 16.49 12.93 7.12
C VAL A 100 16.68 12.03 8.33
N ASP A 101 17.66 12.30 9.20
CA ASP A 101 17.83 11.58 10.46
C ASP A 101 16.56 11.68 11.31
N GLY A 102 15.98 12.89 11.41
CA GLY A 102 14.69 13.09 12.07
C GLY A 102 13.52 12.34 11.43
N TYR A 103 13.59 12.00 10.13
CA TYR A 103 12.58 11.15 9.48
C TYR A 103 12.78 9.67 9.83
N LEU A 104 14.02 9.22 10.00
CA LEU A 104 14.34 7.84 10.35
C LEU A 104 14.03 7.54 11.82
N ASP A 105 14.17 8.54 12.69
CA ASP A 105 13.81 8.46 14.11
C ASP A 105 12.28 8.55 14.36
N ASP A 106 11.48 8.89 13.35
CA ASP A 106 10.03 8.96 13.47
C ASP A 106 9.41 7.55 13.62
N PRO A 107 8.52 7.31 14.59
CA PRO A 107 7.87 5.99 14.75
C PRO A 107 7.14 5.50 13.50
N GLY A 108 6.67 6.40 12.63
CA GLY A 108 6.03 6.07 11.37
C GLY A 108 6.97 5.40 10.36
N PHE A 109 8.29 5.62 10.48
CA PHE A 109 9.28 4.92 9.65
C PHE A 109 9.29 3.42 9.97
N GLY A 110 9.37 3.06 11.25
CA GLY A 110 9.29 1.66 11.69
C GLY A 110 7.99 1.00 11.26
N GLU A 111 6.86 1.72 11.37
CA GLU A 111 5.57 1.25 10.86
C GLU A 111 5.60 0.95 9.36
N THR A 112 6.18 1.83 8.56
CA THR A 112 6.30 1.66 7.11
C THR A 112 7.20 0.47 6.75
N ILE A 113 8.35 0.33 7.42
CA ILE A 113 9.27 -0.79 7.19
C ILE A 113 8.62 -2.13 7.54
N ARG A 114 7.88 -2.19 8.64
CA ARG A 114 7.11 -3.37 9.05
C ARG A 114 6.12 -3.78 7.97
N ASP A 115 5.37 -2.82 7.43
CA ASP A 115 4.34 -3.07 6.42
C ASP A 115 4.95 -3.52 5.07
N LEU A 116 6.06 -2.93 4.65
CA LEU A 116 6.81 -3.36 3.46
C LEU A 116 7.32 -4.81 3.59
N HIS A 117 7.85 -5.17 4.77
CA HIS A 117 8.29 -6.54 5.01
C HIS A 117 7.11 -7.49 5.11
N ASN A 118 5.98 -7.05 5.65
CA ASN A 118 4.77 -7.84 5.63
C ASN A 118 4.30 -8.12 4.20
N GLU A 119 4.39 -7.18 3.28
CA GLU A 119 4.05 -7.40 1.87
C GLU A 119 4.94 -8.48 1.23
N ALA A 120 6.24 -8.48 1.55
CA ALA A 120 7.18 -9.46 1.02
C ALA A 120 7.06 -10.85 1.69
N LEU A 121 6.83 -10.88 3.00
CA LEU A 121 6.89 -12.11 3.82
C LEU A 121 5.52 -12.71 4.12
N LEU A 122 4.44 -11.95 3.91
CA LEU A 122 3.05 -12.34 4.14
C LEU A 122 2.80 -12.91 5.55
N VAL A 123 3.41 -12.29 6.56
CA VAL A 123 3.38 -12.78 7.95
C VAL A 123 2.03 -12.50 8.61
N LEU A 124 1.45 -11.33 8.34
CA LEU A 124 0.12 -10.97 8.81
C LEU A 124 -0.90 -11.82 8.06
N SER A 125 -1.42 -12.80 8.79
CA SER A 125 -2.53 -13.63 8.39
C SER A 125 -3.71 -13.35 9.32
N ASP A 126 -4.86 -13.01 8.75
CA ASP A 126 -6.10 -12.70 9.49
C ASP A 126 -6.78 -14.00 9.98
N TYR A 127 -6.03 -14.87 10.65
CA TYR A 127 -6.59 -16.05 11.30
C TYR A 127 -7.18 -15.67 12.66
N PHE A 128 -8.51 -15.50 12.73
CA PHE A 128 -9.21 -15.24 14.00
C PHE A 128 -10.18 -16.36 14.41
N ILE A 129 -10.26 -17.43 13.62
CA ILE A 129 -11.16 -18.58 13.86
C ILE A 129 -10.34 -19.81 14.22
N TYR A 130 -10.69 -20.47 15.31
CA TYR A 130 -10.10 -21.74 15.74
C TYR A 130 -10.37 -22.86 14.70
N PRO A 131 -9.40 -23.74 14.38
CA PRO A 131 -8.09 -23.92 15.01
C PRO A 131 -6.95 -23.08 14.42
N ALA A 132 -7.22 -22.25 13.41
CA ALA A 132 -6.18 -21.46 12.75
C ALA A 132 -5.71 -20.26 13.60
N GLY A 133 -6.61 -19.68 14.40
CA GLY A 133 -6.30 -18.59 15.33
C GLY A 133 -6.16 -19.04 16.80
N TYR A 134 -5.51 -18.18 17.59
CA TYR A 134 -5.36 -18.30 19.03
C TYR A 134 -6.62 -17.81 19.75
N PRO A 135 -7.28 -18.66 20.56
CA PRO A 135 -8.44 -18.26 21.34
C PRO A 135 -8.02 -17.46 22.58
N ALA A 136 -8.85 -16.49 22.98
CA ALA A 136 -8.66 -15.67 24.17
C ALA A 136 -9.12 -16.42 25.44
N ILE A 137 -8.31 -17.38 25.92
CA ILE A 137 -8.60 -18.23 27.08
C ILE A 137 -7.69 -17.92 28.28
N GLY A 138 -8.15 -18.21 29.50
CA GLY A 138 -7.37 -18.03 30.72
C GLY A 138 -6.97 -16.57 30.95
N PRO A 139 -5.67 -16.24 31.13
CA PRO A 139 -5.22 -14.86 31.34
C PRO A 139 -5.55 -13.88 30.21
N LEU A 140 -5.94 -14.39 29.03
CA LEU A 140 -6.33 -13.58 27.88
C LEU A 140 -7.85 -13.40 27.75
N GLU A 141 -8.65 -13.94 28.67
CA GLU A 141 -10.10 -13.77 28.67
C GLU A 141 -10.50 -12.29 28.61
N GLY A 142 -11.50 -11.98 27.78
CA GLY A 142 -11.98 -10.62 27.54
C GLY A 142 -11.14 -9.78 26.55
N ARG A 143 -10.01 -10.30 26.05
CA ARG A 143 -9.30 -9.70 24.90
C ARG A 143 -10.10 -9.90 23.62
N ASP A 144 -10.07 -8.92 22.74
CA ASP A 144 -10.56 -9.08 21.37
C ASP A 144 -9.72 -10.15 20.63
N PRO A 145 -10.33 -11.25 20.17
CA PRO A 145 -9.62 -12.30 19.44
C PRO A 145 -8.91 -11.79 18.18
N TYR A 146 -9.46 -10.79 17.50
CA TYR A 146 -8.83 -10.25 16.29
C TYR A 146 -7.53 -9.50 16.64
N ALA A 147 -7.60 -8.54 17.57
CA ALA A 147 -6.43 -7.82 18.05
C ALA A 147 -5.35 -8.74 18.64
N LEU A 148 -5.74 -9.80 19.36
CA LEU A 148 -4.81 -10.80 19.89
C LEU A 148 -4.05 -11.53 18.78
N ASN A 149 -4.77 -12.07 17.80
CA ASN A 149 -4.17 -12.83 16.71
C ASN A 149 -3.26 -11.95 15.86
N ARG A 150 -3.68 -10.71 15.58
CA ARG A 150 -2.86 -9.72 14.89
C ARG A 150 -1.56 -9.44 15.64
N ALA A 151 -1.62 -9.18 16.95
CA ALA A 151 -0.43 -8.90 17.74
C ALA A 151 0.56 -10.07 17.75
N ILE A 152 0.07 -11.31 17.77
CA ILE A 152 0.92 -12.51 17.73
C ILE A 152 1.60 -12.66 16.37
N THR A 153 0.85 -12.50 15.27
CA THR A 153 1.40 -12.63 13.91
C THR A 153 2.31 -11.46 13.53
N GLU A 154 2.09 -10.26 14.09
CA GLU A 154 2.92 -9.08 13.87
C GLU A 154 4.24 -9.12 14.68
N ALA A 155 4.32 -9.92 15.75
CA ALA A 155 5.47 -9.93 16.65
C ALA A 155 6.83 -10.15 15.96
N PRO A 156 6.99 -11.02 14.94
CA PRO A 156 8.26 -11.14 14.21
C PRO A 156 8.62 -9.87 13.44
N LEU A 157 7.63 -9.14 12.92
CA LEU A 157 7.86 -7.92 12.14
C LEU A 157 8.24 -6.73 13.03
N ARG A 158 7.87 -6.75 14.32
CA ARG A 158 8.30 -5.75 15.31
C ARG A 158 9.82 -5.71 15.49
N LEU A 159 10.51 -6.81 15.23
CA LEU A 159 11.98 -6.84 15.25
C LEU A 159 12.59 -6.04 14.09
N VAL A 160 11.90 -6.00 12.95
CA VAL A 160 12.35 -5.29 11.74
C VAL A 160 12.27 -3.77 11.91
N GLU A 161 11.52 -3.28 12.90
CA GLU A 161 11.52 -1.85 13.26
C GLU A 161 12.84 -1.37 13.87
N HIS A 162 13.76 -2.28 14.23
CA HIS A 162 14.97 -1.99 15.02
C HIS A 162 16.29 -2.30 14.29
N VAL A 163 16.28 -2.51 12.98
CA VAL A 163 17.48 -2.78 12.16
C VAL A 163 18.18 -1.50 11.71
#